data_AF-S8CFG9-F1
#
_entry.id   AF-S8CFG9-F1
#
_cell.length_a   1.000
_cell.length_b   1.000
_cell.length_c   1.000
_cell.angle_alpha   90.00
_cell.angle_beta   90.00
_cell.angle_gamma   90.00
#
_symmetry.space_group_name_H-M   'P 1'
#
loop_
_entity.id
_entity.type
_entity.pdbx_description
1 polymer ?
#
loop_
_entity_poly.entity_id
_entity_poly.type
_entity_poly.pdbx_seq_one_letter_code
_entity_poly.pdbx_strand_id
1 'polypeptide(L)'
;MESLHRLHSLVQVLKSRGQSVEPAESVERLKWVDTLQRLGVDRYVQPEIDALLRNVYRSWQQKEEGIFGDPGCLAMAFRILRMKGYNVKP
;
A
#
# COMPACT_ATOMS: atom_id res chain seq x y z
N MET A 1 0.56 -15.79 20.53
CA MET A 1 1.56 -16.34 19.57
C MET A 1 1.13 -16.17 18.10
N GLU A 2 -0.17 -16.24 17.76
CA GLU A 2 -0.64 -16.05 16.37
C GLU A 2 -0.37 -14.64 15.79
N SER A 3 -0.43 -13.59 16.61
CA SER A 3 -0.25 -12.20 16.15
C SER A 3 1.16 -11.90 15.64
N LEU A 4 2.18 -12.54 16.23
CA LEU A 4 3.58 -12.38 15.80
C LEU A 4 3.85 -13.12 14.48
N HIS A 5 3.23 -14.30 14.32
CA HIS A 5 3.31 -15.09 13.10
C HIS A 5 2.64 -14.38 11.91
N ARG A 6 1.47 -13.77 12.14
CA ARG A 6 0.81 -12.95 11.12
C ARG A 6 1.65 -11.74 10.73
N LEU A 7 2.27 -11.06 11.69
CA LEU A 7 3.16 -9.93 11.43
C LEU A 7 4.41 -10.37 10.64
N HIS A 8 4.97 -11.53 10.98
CA HIS A 8 6.12 -12.09 10.27
C HIS A 8 5.76 -12.47 8.82
N SER A 9 4.65 -13.18 8.59
CA SER A 9 4.16 -13.46 7.24
C SER A 9 3.87 -12.17 6.44
N LEU A 10 3.36 -11.13 7.10
CA LEU A 10 3.13 -9.80 6.53
C LEU A 10 4.42 -9.13 6.06
N VAL A 11 5.44 -9.13 6.90
CA VAL A 11 6.77 -8.61 6.56
C VAL A 11 7.36 -9.38 5.38
N GLN A 12 7.18 -10.70 5.33
CA GLN A 12 7.66 -11.52 4.21
C GLN A 12 6.91 -11.25 2.90
N VAL A 13 5.59 -11.00 2.93
CA VAL A 13 4.82 -10.58 1.74
C VAL A 13 5.30 -9.24 1.22
N LEU A 14 5.57 -8.27 2.11
CA LEU A 14 6.08 -6.96 1.72
C LEU A 14 7.52 -7.01 1.18
N LYS A 15 8.39 -7.86 1.76
CA LYS A 15 9.79 -8.03 1.32
C LYS A 15 9.95 -8.85 0.05
N SER A 16 9.04 -9.78 -0.24
CA SER A 16 9.21 -10.75 -1.33
C SER A 16 8.89 -10.20 -2.73
N ARG A 17 8.32 -9.00 -2.88
CA ARG A 17 7.85 -8.53 -4.19
C ARG A 17 8.29 -7.11 -4.55
N GLY A 18 9.53 -7.03 -5.02
CA GLY A 18 10.10 -5.90 -5.75
C GLY A 18 9.99 -5.97 -7.29
N GLN A 19 9.10 -6.79 -7.84
CA GLN A 19 8.79 -6.82 -9.29
C GLN A 19 7.44 -6.17 -9.55
N SER A 20 7.29 -5.59 -10.74
CA SER A 20 6.11 -4.86 -11.24
C SER A 20 4.81 -5.45 -10.67
N VAL A 21 4.17 -4.69 -9.80
CA VAL A 21 3.01 -5.15 -9.04
C VAL A 21 1.81 -4.86 -9.92
N GLU A 22 1.11 -5.91 -10.36
CA GLU A 22 -0.15 -5.74 -11.07
C GLU A 22 -1.07 -4.79 -10.26
N PRO A 23 -1.82 -3.88 -10.91
CA PRO A 23 -2.62 -2.88 -10.21
C PRO A 23 -3.55 -3.45 -9.12
N ALA A 24 -4.14 -4.63 -9.36
CA ALA A 24 -4.98 -5.35 -8.40
C ALA A 24 -4.20 -5.79 -7.15
N GLU A 25 -2.92 -6.11 -7.31
CA GLU A 25 -2.04 -6.50 -6.21
C GLU A 25 -1.54 -5.27 -5.42
N SER A 26 -1.40 -4.11 -6.07
CA SER A 26 -1.11 -2.83 -5.40
C SER A 26 -2.23 -2.42 -4.44
N VAL A 27 -3.49 -2.70 -4.81
CA VAL A 27 -4.67 -2.49 -3.96
C VAL A 27 -4.66 -3.35 -2.71
N GLU A 28 -4.38 -4.65 -2.85
CA GLU A 28 -4.33 -5.56 -1.70
C GLU A 28 -3.24 -5.13 -0.73
N ARG A 29 -2.09 -4.70 -1.25
CA ARG A 29 -1.00 -4.15 -0.45
C ARG A 29 -1.37 -2.84 0.25
N LEU A 30 -2.20 -1.97 -0.33
CA LEU A 30 -2.72 -0.77 0.35
C LEU A 30 -3.62 -1.13 1.55
N LYS A 31 -4.43 -2.19 1.45
CA LYS A 31 -5.22 -2.70 2.59
C LYS A 31 -4.30 -3.19 3.72
N TRP A 32 -3.17 -3.81 3.36
CA TRP A 32 -2.16 -4.20 4.34
C TRP A 32 -1.48 -2.99 4.99
N VAL A 33 -1.13 -1.96 4.23
CA VAL A 33 -0.62 -0.69 4.80
C VAL A 33 -1.62 -0.10 5.78
N ASP A 34 -2.91 -0.03 5.42
CA ASP A 34 -3.94 0.47 6.32
C ASP A 34 -4.03 -0.35 7.61
N THR A 35 -3.97 -1.68 7.49
CA THR A 35 -4.00 -2.59 8.63
C THR A 35 -2.79 -2.39 9.56
N LEU A 36 -1.58 -2.29 9.01
CA LEU A 36 -0.35 -2.08 9.77
C LEU A 36 -0.36 -0.74 10.51
N GLN A 37 -0.86 0.32 9.86
CA GLN A 37 -1.03 1.64 10.47
C GLN A 37 -2.04 1.62 11.61
N ARG A 38 -3.20 0.97 11.42
CA ARG A 38 -4.23 0.83 12.45
C ARG A 38 -3.77 0.00 13.66
N LEU A 39 -2.87 -0.94 13.44
CA LEU A 39 -2.23 -1.73 14.49
C LEU A 39 -1.05 -1.01 15.16
N GLY A 40 -0.59 0.13 14.62
CA GLY A 40 0.53 0.90 15.17
C GLY A 40 1.88 0.19 15.08
N VAL A 41 2.05 -0.69 14.08
CA VAL A 41 3.25 -1.52 13.85
C VAL A 41 3.92 -1.24 12.50
N ASP A 42 3.41 -0.28 11.74
CA ASP A 42 3.97 0.18 10.47
C ASP A 42 5.42 0.66 10.59
N ARG A 43 5.81 1.23 11.75
CA ARG A 43 7.20 1.66 12.03
C ARG A 43 8.27 0.59 11.80
N TYR A 44 7.93 -0.70 11.88
CA TYR A 44 8.88 -1.80 11.69
C TYR A 44 9.10 -2.19 10.22
N VAL A 45 8.26 -1.68 9.32
CA VAL A 45 8.26 -1.99 7.88
C VAL A 45 8.11 -0.72 7.03
N GLN A 46 8.52 0.41 7.60
CA GLN A 46 8.38 1.71 6.96
C GLN A 46 9.09 1.79 5.59
N PRO A 47 10.31 1.22 5.41
CA PRO A 47 10.98 1.22 4.10
C PRO A 47 10.17 0.50 3.01
N GLU A 48 9.54 -0.62 3.34
CA GLU A 48 8.69 -1.38 2.42
C GLU A 48 7.40 -0.63 2.09
N ILE A 49 6.79 0.03 3.08
CA ILE A 49 5.64 0.91 2.88
C ILE A 49 6.01 2.05 1.92
N ASP A 50 7.14 2.71 2.14
CA ASP A 50 7.58 3.82 1.30
C ASP A 50 7.84 3.37 -0.15
N ALA A 51 8.40 2.18 -0.34
CA ALA A 51 8.61 1.59 -1.67
C ALA A 51 7.29 1.31 -2.39
N LEU A 52 6.32 0.71 -1.70
CA LEU A 52 4.98 0.49 -2.24
C LEU A 52 4.31 1.81 -2.62
N LEU A 53 4.35 2.81 -1.74
CA LEU A 53 3.69 4.09 -1.98
C LEU A 53 4.28 4.84 -3.17
N ARG A 54 5.59 4.72 -3.44
CA ARG A 54 6.19 5.26 -4.67
C ARG A 54 5.60 4.61 -5.93
N ASN A 55 5.39 3.30 -5.92
CA ASN A 55 4.76 2.60 -7.04
C ASN A 55 3.30 3.02 -7.22
N VAL A 56 2.53 3.04 -6.12
CA VAL A 56 1.13 3.49 -6.13
C VAL A 56 1.02 4.94 -6.61
N TYR A 57 1.94 5.81 -6.21
CA TYR A 57 1.95 7.21 -6.68
C TYR A 57 2.24 7.31 -8.18
N ARG A 58 3.15 6.48 -8.72
CA ARG A 58 3.38 6.41 -10.17
C ARG A 58 2.13 5.98 -10.91
N SER A 59 1.47 4.92 -10.47
CA SER A 59 0.21 4.44 -11.05
C SER A 59 -0.90 5.48 -10.94
N TRP A 60 -0.97 6.22 -9.83
CA TRP A 60 -1.89 7.35 -9.64
C TRP A 60 -1.66 8.43 -10.70
N GLN A 61 -0.40 8.83 -10.91
CA GLN A 61 -0.04 9.85 -11.91
C GLN A 61 -0.38 9.41 -13.33
N GLN A 62 -0.27 8.11 -13.62
CA GLN A 62 -0.57 7.52 -14.92
C GLN A 62 -2.06 7.20 -15.12
N LYS A 63 -2.89 7.39 -14.08
CA LYS A 63 -4.31 7.04 -14.07
C LYS A 63 -4.58 5.58 -14.48
N GLU A 64 -3.73 4.67 -14.01
CA GLU A 64 -3.85 3.24 -14.33
C GLU A 64 -5.20 2.69 -13.85
N GLU A 65 -5.86 1.91 -14.72
CA GLU A 65 -7.23 1.40 -14.51
C GLU A 65 -7.38 0.61 -13.20
N GLY A 66 -6.36 -0.12 -12.72
CA GLY A 66 -6.57 -0.88 -11.49
C GLY A 66 -6.64 -0.05 -10.22
N ILE A 67 -6.18 1.21 -10.21
CA ILE A 67 -6.45 2.13 -9.09
C ILE A 67 -7.79 2.85 -9.29
N PHE A 68 -8.09 3.26 -10.52
CA PHE A 68 -9.26 4.08 -10.83
C PHE A 68 -10.54 3.28 -11.10
N GLY A 69 -10.42 1.96 -11.32
CA GLY A 69 -11.51 1.06 -11.70
C GLY A 69 -12.38 0.58 -10.54
N ASP A 70 -11.88 0.67 -9.29
CA ASP A 70 -12.68 0.41 -8.09
C ASP A 70 -12.73 1.66 -7.19
N PRO A 71 -13.92 2.23 -6.91
CA PRO A 71 -14.05 3.43 -6.09
C PRO A 71 -13.49 3.30 -4.68
N GLY A 72 -13.57 2.11 -4.07
CA GLY A 72 -13.01 1.85 -2.74
C GLY A 72 -11.48 1.90 -2.75
N CYS A 73 -10.87 1.33 -3.78
CA CYS A 73 -9.43 1.37 -4.04
C CYS A 73 -8.95 2.78 -4.29
N LEU A 74 -9.67 3.53 -5.14
CA LEU A 74 -9.36 4.92 -5.44
C LEU A 74 -9.39 5.79 -4.17
N ALA A 75 -10.45 5.67 -3.36
CA ALA A 75 -10.59 6.43 -2.12
C ALA A 75 -9.49 6.09 -1.11
N MET A 76 -9.13 4.80 -0.99
CA MET A 76 -8.06 4.35 -0.11
C MET A 76 -6.68 4.82 -0.58
N ALA A 77 -6.38 4.71 -1.88
CA ALA A 77 -5.14 5.21 -2.46
C ALA A 77 -5.01 6.73 -2.25
N PHE A 78 -6.08 7.48 -2.54
CA PHE A 78 -6.13 8.93 -2.30
C PHE A 78 -5.81 9.27 -0.84
N ARG A 79 -6.53 8.64 0.10
CA ARG A 79 -6.33 8.87 1.54
C ARG A 79 -4.89 8.58 1.96
N ILE A 80 -4.35 7.41 1.62
CA ILE A 80 -3.01 6.98 2.05
C ILE A 80 -1.93 7.89 1.45
N LEU A 81 -1.99 8.17 0.15
CA LEU A 81 -1.05 9.07 -0.52
C LEU A 81 -1.10 10.47 0.08
N ARG A 82 -2.30 11.03 0.29
CA ARG A 82 -2.49 12.37 0.88
C ARG A 82 -1.93 12.44 2.30
N MET A 83 -2.20 11.45 3.15
CA MET A 83 -1.67 11.39 4.52
C MET A 83 -0.14 11.30 4.57
N LYS A 84 0.48 10.69 3.55
CA LYS A 84 1.93 10.55 3.45
C LYS A 84 2.60 11.71 2.69
N GLY A 85 1.84 12.77 2.39
CA GLY A 85 2.37 14.02 1.81
C GLY A 85 2.52 14.02 0.29
N TYR A 86 2.00 13.00 -0.40
CA TYR A 86 2.03 12.99 -1.87
C TYR A 86 1.04 14.00 -2.44
N ASN A 87 1.43 14.62 -3.56
CA ASN A 87 0.59 15.58 -4.28
C ASN A 87 -0.45 14.84 -5.13
N VAL A 88 -1.59 14.54 -4.51
CA VAL A 88 -2.77 13.95 -5.15
C VAL A 88 -3.92 14.96 -5.15
N LYS A 89 -4.70 14.98 -6.24
CA LYS A 89 -5.87 15.86 -6.42
C LYS A 89 -7.12 14.98 -6.59
N PRO A 90 -8.30 15.44 -6.12
CA PRO A 90 -9.57 14.75 -6.37
C PRO A 90 -9.83 14.53 -7.86
#